data_AF-W4SIY5-F1
#
_entry.id   AF-W4SIY5-F1
#
_cell.length_a   1.000
_cell.length_b   1.000
_cell.length_c   1.000
_cell.angle_alpha   90.00
_cell.angle_beta   90.00
_cell.angle_gamma   90.00
#
_symmetry.space_group_name_H-M   'P 1'
#
loop_
_entity.id
_entity.type
_entity.pdbx_description
1 polymer ?
#
loop_
_entity_poly.entity_id
_entity_poly.type
_entity_poly.pdbx_seq_one_letter_code
_entity_poly.pdbx_strand_id
1 'polypeptide(L)'
;MRTVVPLVRSLTPHDRGPTELEFDVPALPDDATPPVFIGVRITGVDPTAVSQSADRLISAGVSAELHLERIEPSGPVSVELQRSQRVGVGQQASIPLSADGMAPGLFAFDADGTTLQDAGLSTEQTASRELAFGYSNAVQPGHYRLKLRFDQNVEALVAANAQLLVAYTYKGK
;
A
#
# COMPACT_ATOMS: atom_id res chain seq x y z
N MET A 1 7.31 -7.06 19.84
CA MET A 1 6.99 -5.70 19.34
C MET A 1 5.94 -5.87 18.26
N ARG A 2 4.85 -5.13 18.31
CA ARG A 2 3.75 -5.23 17.34
C ARG A 2 3.93 -4.11 16.31
N THR A 3 3.88 -4.45 15.03
CA THR A 3 4.04 -3.47 13.94
C THR A 3 2.79 -2.59 13.88
N VAL A 4 2.94 -1.29 13.65
CA VAL A 4 1.82 -0.33 13.63
C VAL A 4 1.86 0.44 12.31
N VAL A 5 0.70 0.82 11.76
CA VAL A 5 0.61 1.65 10.55
C VAL A 5 0.97 3.12 10.87
N PRO A 6 1.75 3.80 10.00
CA PRO A 6 2.34 3.28 8.77
C PRO A 6 3.57 2.40 9.01
N LEU A 7 3.76 1.40 8.16
CA LEU A 7 4.88 0.45 8.23
C LEU A 7 5.51 0.22 6.87
N VAL A 8 6.78 -0.17 6.87
CA VAL A 8 7.52 -0.53 5.67
C VAL A 8 8.24 -1.86 5.82
N ARG A 9 8.35 -2.60 4.72
CA ARG A 9 9.15 -3.83 4.63
C ARG A 9 9.93 -3.81 3.32
N SER A 10 11.25 -3.95 3.40
CA SER A 10 12.07 -4.06 2.20
C SER A 10 11.72 -5.32 1.41
N LEU A 11 11.62 -5.18 0.10
CA LEU A 11 11.41 -6.30 -0.81
C LEU A 11 12.76 -6.83 -1.28
N THR A 12 12.91 -8.15 -1.21
CA THR A 12 14.11 -8.88 -1.60
C THR A 12 13.77 -9.82 -2.76
N PRO A 13 14.77 -10.27 -3.53
CA PRO A 13 14.56 -11.28 -4.58
C PRO A 13 13.88 -12.57 -4.10
N HIS A 14 13.92 -12.86 -2.79
CA HIS A 14 13.35 -14.06 -2.17
C HIS A 14 11.87 -13.90 -1.79
N ASP A 15 11.30 -12.70 -1.87
CA ASP A 15 9.90 -12.40 -1.52
C ASP A 15 8.88 -12.88 -2.58
N ARG A 16 9.19 -13.95 -3.32
CA ARG A 16 8.30 -14.54 -4.33
C ARG A 16 7.20 -15.41 -3.72
N GLY A 17 7.38 -15.83 -2.47
CA GLY A 17 6.41 -16.66 -1.75
C GLY A 17 5.29 -15.84 -1.11
N PRO A 18 4.19 -16.51 -0.69
CA PRO A 18 3.18 -15.88 0.15
C PRO A 18 3.84 -15.29 1.40
N THR A 19 3.61 -14.00 1.62
CA THR A 19 4.05 -13.28 2.80
C THR A 19 2.83 -12.97 3.65
N GLU A 20 2.93 -13.23 4.95
CA GLU A 20 1.94 -12.79 5.93
C GLU A 20 2.55 -11.69 6.80
N LEU A 21 1.80 -10.60 6.98
CA LEU A 21 2.18 -9.48 7.83
C LEU A 21 1.04 -9.18 8.79
N GLU A 22 1.35 -9.16 10.09
CA GLU A 22 0.43 -8.71 11.12
C GLU A 22 0.81 -7.30 11.61
N PHE A 23 -0.20 -6.45 11.77
CA PHE A 23 -0.02 -5.06 12.21
C PHE A 23 -1.26 -4.51 12.91
N ASP A 24 -1.08 -3.40 13.62
CA ASP A 24 -2.16 -2.64 14.22
C ASP A 24 -2.44 -1.37 13.42
N VAL A 25 -3.74 -1.07 13.30
CA VAL A 25 -4.24 0.19 12.77
C VAL A 25 -4.87 0.96 13.93
N PRO A 26 -4.20 1.98 14.50
CA PRO A 26 -4.83 2.86 15.47
C PRO A 26 -5.85 3.80 14.83
N ALA A 27 -6.73 4.38 15.66
CA ALA A 27 -7.51 5.53 15.24
C ALA A 27 -6.57 6.73 15.04
N LEU A 28 -6.89 7.60 14.08
CA LEU A 28 -6.25 8.91 13.98
C LEU A 28 -7.04 9.93 14.82
N PRO A 29 -6.40 10.99 15.32
CA PRO A 29 -7.06 12.00 16.15
C PRO A 29 -8.34 12.58 15.52
N ASP A 30 -8.32 12.76 14.20
CA ASP A 30 -9.42 13.35 13.43
C ASP A 30 -10.20 12.32 12.60
N ASP A 31 -9.86 11.03 12.71
CA ASP A 31 -10.49 9.97 11.93
C ASP A 31 -10.53 8.64 12.68
N ALA A 32 -11.73 8.31 13.17
CA ALA A 32 -11.99 7.08 13.89
C ALA A 32 -11.96 5.83 13.00
N THR A 33 -12.09 5.97 11.67
CA THR A 33 -12.03 4.87 10.72
C THR A 33 -11.10 5.22 9.56
N PRO A 34 -9.79 5.31 9.82
CA PRO A 34 -8.88 5.87 8.85
C PRO A 34 -8.78 5.00 7.60
N PRO A 35 -8.71 5.60 6.39
CA PRO A 35 -8.47 4.85 5.18
C PRO A 35 -7.04 4.33 5.18
N VAL A 36 -6.83 3.11 4.68
CA VAL A 36 -5.51 2.49 4.56
C VAL A 36 -5.30 1.94 3.16
N PHE A 37 -4.06 1.93 2.70
CA PHE A 37 -3.71 1.24 1.46
C PHE A 37 -2.55 0.27 1.64
N ILE A 38 -2.50 -0.71 0.75
CA ILE A 38 -1.41 -1.67 0.61
C ILE A 38 -0.75 -1.42 -0.74
N GLY A 39 0.55 -1.20 -0.70
CA GLY A 39 1.28 -0.71 -1.85
C GLY A 39 2.77 -0.79 -1.69
N VAL A 40 3.48 0.02 -2.47
CA VAL A 40 4.92 0.17 -2.38
C VAL A 40 5.28 1.64 -2.33
N ARG A 41 6.43 1.92 -1.71
CA ARG A 41 7.08 3.22 -1.81
C ARG A 41 8.44 3.10 -2.47
N ILE A 42 8.84 4.16 -3.16
CA ILE A 42 10.14 4.32 -3.77
C ILE A 42 10.74 5.60 -3.20
N THR A 43 11.95 5.52 -2.66
CA THR A 43 12.63 6.67 -2.09
C THR A 43 13.95 6.94 -2.81
N GLY A 44 14.40 8.19 -2.78
CA GLY A 44 15.67 8.58 -3.40
C GLY A 44 15.99 10.06 -3.19
N VAL A 45 17.21 10.45 -3.52
CA VAL A 45 17.68 11.84 -3.40
C VAL A 45 17.24 12.71 -4.59
N ASP A 46 17.01 12.11 -5.76
CA ASP A 46 16.56 12.81 -6.96
C ASP A 46 15.05 12.59 -7.20
N PRO A 47 14.21 13.61 -7.01
CA PRO A 47 12.76 13.51 -7.23
C PRO A 47 12.37 13.08 -8.65
N THR A 48 13.18 13.45 -9.64
CA THR A 48 12.93 13.12 -11.05
C THR A 48 13.13 11.62 -11.27
N ALA A 49 14.25 11.08 -10.79
CA ALA A 49 14.55 9.65 -10.88
C ALA A 49 13.53 8.80 -10.11
N VAL A 50 13.07 9.26 -8.94
CA VAL A 50 12.00 8.59 -8.16
C VAL A 50 10.70 8.57 -8.95
N SER A 51 10.29 9.70 -9.53
CA SER A 51 9.05 9.78 -10.34
C SER A 51 9.12 8.87 -11.58
N GLN A 52 10.24 8.88 -12.31
CA GLN A 52 10.45 7.99 -13.45
C GLN A 52 10.44 6.51 -13.06
N SER A 53 10.91 6.18 -11.85
CA SER A 53 10.86 4.81 -11.34
C SER A 53 9.44 4.38 -10.98
N ALA A 54 8.63 5.28 -10.43
CA ALA A 54 7.21 5.04 -10.19
C ALA A 54 6.44 4.79 -11.49
N ASP A 55 6.65 5.62 -12.52
CA ASP A 55 6.01 5.46 -13.84
C ASP A 55 6.38 4.12 -14.49
N ARG A 56 7.65 3.71 -14.37
CA ARG A 56 8.11 2.40 -14.85
C ARG A 56 7.44 1.25 -14.11
N LEU A 57 7.26 1.34 -12.79
CA LEU A 57 6.58 0.30 -12.01
C LEU A 57 5.10 0.17 -12.36
N ILE A 58 4.39 1.28 -12.57
CA ILE A 58 3.02 1.27 -13.07
C ILE A 58 2.96 0.58 -14.44
N SER A 59 3.91 0.92 -15.32
CA SER A 59 3.96 0.37 -16.69
C SER A 59 4.44 -1.09 -16.74
N ALA A 60 5.14 -1.56 -15.72
CA ALA A 60 5.67 -2.93 -15.65
C ALA A 60 4.58 -3.98 -15.42
N GLY A 61 3.34 -3.58 -15.07
CA GLY A 61 2.25 -4.53 -14.85
C GLY A 61 2.54 -5.49 -13.70
N VAL A 62 3.10 -4.97 -12.61
CA VAL A 62 3.33 -5.77 -11.40
C VAL A 62 2.00 -6.14 -10.78
N SER A 63 1.72 -7.44 -10.65
CA SER A 63 0.48 -7.94 -10.07
C SER A 63 0.72 -8.67 -8.75
N ALA A 64 -0.28 -8.62 -7.88
CA ALA A 64 -0.24 -9.28 -6.58
C ALA A 64 -1.63 -9.75 -6.15
N GLU A 65 -1.67 -10.84 -5.40
CA GLU A 65 -2.82 -11.30 -4.65
C GLU A 65 -2.78 -10.70 -3.24
N LEU A 66 -3.90 -10.13 -2.81
CA LEU A 66 -4.04 -9.39 -1.56
C LEU A 66 -5.29 -9.83 -0.80
N HIS A 67 -5.10 -10.30 0.43
CA HIS A 67 -6.18 -10.52 1.37
C HIS A 67 -5.89 -9.80 2.67
N LEU A 68 -6.76 -8.85 3.01
CA LEU A 68 -6.70 -8.14 4.28
C LEU A 68 -7.80 -8.68 5.21
N GLU A 69 -7.41 -9.08 6.40
CA GLU A 69 -8.31 -9.62 7.42
C GLU A 69 -8.15 -8.78 8.71
N ARG A 70 -9.26 -8.37 9.30
CA ARG A 70 -9.29 -7.87 10.68
C ARG A 70 -9.38 -9.05 11.63
N ILE A 71 -8.50 -9.11 12.61
CA ILE A 71 -8.47 -10.20 13.59
C ILE A 71 -9.34 -9.81 14.79
N GLU A 72 -10.48 -10.48 14.93
CA GLU A 72 -11.41 -10.30 16.04
C GLU A 72 -11.44 -11.53 16.97
N PRO A 73 -11.95 -11.40 18.21
CA PRO A 73 -12.12 -12.54 19.12
C PRO A 73 -13.01 -13.65 18.54
N SER A 74 -13.97 -13.30 17.68
CA SER A 74 -14.87 -14.20 16.95
C SER A 74 -14.21 -14.89 15.74
N GLY A 75 -13.02 -14.44 15.33
CA GLY A 75 -12.29 -14.93 14.18
C GLY A 75 -11.87 -13.82 13.21
N PRO A 76 -11.09 -14.16 12.16
CA PRO A 76 -10.73 -13.21 11.11
C PRO A 76 -11.96 -12.77 10.29
N VAL A 77 -12.08 -11.47 10.04
CA VAL A 77 -13.12 -10.85 9.19
C VAL A 77 -12.44 -10.23 7.97
N SER A 78 -12.83 -10.64 6.77
CA SER A 78 -12.28 -10.09 5.53
C SER A 78 -12.63 -8.60 5.39
N VAL A 79 -11.64 -7.82 4.97
CA VAL A 79 -11.77 -6.39 4.69
C VAL A 79 -11.81 -6.20 3.19
N GLU A 80 -12.85 -5.51 2.69
CA GLU A 80 -12.93 -5.19 1.27
C GLU A 80 -11.84 -4.19 0.89
N LEU A 81 -11.10 -4.56 -0.16
CA LEU A 81 -10.12 -3.71 -0.81
C LEU A 81 -10.67 -3.25 -2.16
N GLN A 82 -10.29 -2.04 -2.54
CA GLN A 82 -10.68 -1.38 -3.77
C GLN A 82 -9.43 -0.88 -4.49
N ARG A 83 -9.55 -0.62 -5.79
CA ARG A 83 -8.50 -0.01 -6.60
C ARG A 83 -9.02 1.19 -7.34
N SER A 84 -8.14 2.15 -7.58
CA SER A 84 -8.43 3.24 -8.49
C SER A 84 -8.24 2.74 -9.93
N GLN A 85 -9.25 2.94 -10.77
CA GLN A 85 -9.17 2.71 -12.21
C GLN A 85 -9.54 3.99 -12.94
N ARG A 86 -8.73 4.36 -13.93
CA ARG A 86 -9.06 5.44 -14.85
C ARG A 86 -10.21 5.01 -15.77
N VAL A 87 -11.34 5.71 -15.66
CA VAL A 87 -12.56 5.45 -16.47
C VAL A 87 -12.77 6.50 -17.57
N GLY A 88 -11.94 7.55 -17.58
CA GLY A 88 -12.00 8.62 -18.58
C GLY A 88 -10.82 9.58 -18.47
N VAL A 89 -10.82 10.64 -19.29
CA VAL A 89 -9.84 11.71 -19.15
C VAL A 89 -10.10 12.46 -17.84
N GLY A 90 -9.14 12.43 -16.92
CA GLY A 90 -9.28 13.07 -15.60
C GLY A 90 -10.26 12.38 -14.65
N GLN A 91 -10.84 11.23 -15.02
CA GLN A 91 -11.82 10.51 -14.20
C GLN A 91 -11.24 9.19 -13.69
N GLN A 92 -11.31 9.01 -12.38
CA GLN A 92 -10.99 7.78 -11.69
C GLN A 92 -12.24 7.24 -10.99
N ALA A 93 -12.42 5.93 -11.03
CA ALA A 93 -13.45 5.21 -10.30
C ALA A 93 -12.80 4.29 -9.27
N SER A 94 -13.43 4.17 -8.10
CA SER A 94 -13.11 3.14 -7.12
C SER A 94 -13.81 1.85 -7.52
N ILE A 95 -13.06 0.78 -7.71
CA ILE A 95 -13.58 -0.53 -8.10
C ILE A 95 -13.14 -1.56 -7.06
N PRO A 96 -14.05 -2.39 -6.53
CA PRO A 96 -13.67 -3.49 -5.64
C PRO A 96 -12.63 -4.40 -6.29
N LEU A 97 -11.65 -4.86 -5.51
CA LEU A 97 -10.81 -5.99 -5.92
C LEU A 97 -11.69 -7.23 -6.06
N SER A 98 -11.31 -8.13 -6.96
CA SER A 98 -12.00 -9.40 -7.14
C SER A 98 -11.93 -10.23 -5.85
N ALA A 99 -12.88 -11.16 -5.70
CA ALA A 99 -12.98 -12.00 -4.49
C ALA A 99 -11.75 -12.90 -4.27
N ASP A 100 -10.96 -13.15 -5.31
CA ASP A 100 -9.67 -13.84 -5.23
C ASP A 100 -8.51 -12.94 -4.74
N GLY A 101 -8.76 -11.65 -4.51
CA GLY A 101 -7.77 -10.68 -4.03
C GLY A 101 -6.81 -10.17 -5.10
N MET A 102 -7.03 -10.47 -6.39
CA MET A 102 -6.09 -10.13 -7.45
C MET A 102 -6.07 -8.62 -7.79
N ALA A 103 -4.94 -7.98 -7.52
CA ALA A 103 -4.60 -6.65 -8.00
C ALA A 103 -3.70 -6.77 -9.25
N PRO A 104 -4.19 -6.40 -10.45
CA PRO A 104 -3.47 -6.63 -11.71
C PRO A 104 -2.39 -5.59 -12.01
N GLY A 105 -2.21 -4.59 -11.15
CA GLY A 105 -1.30 -3.48 -11.40
C GLY A 105 -1.25 -2.46 -10.26
N LEU A 106 -0.16 -1.72 -10.22
CA LEU A 106 0.00 -0.56 -9.35
C LEU A 106 -0.68 0.68 -9.92
N PHE A 107 -1.15 1.57 -9.06
CA PHE A 107 -1.61 2.91 -9.42
C PHE A 107 -1.03 3.95 -8.46
N ALA A 108 -0.87 5.18 -8.95
CA ALA A 108 -0.42 6.30 -8.12
C ALA A 108 -1.42 6.55 -6.99
N PHE A 109 -0.92 6.56 -5.76
CA PHE A 109 -1.77 6.74 -4.58
C PHE A 109 -0.93 7.24 -3.41
N ASP A 110 -1.22 8.47 -2.98
CA ASP A 110 -0.39 9.15 -1.99
C ASP A 110 -0.73 8.71 -0.57
N ALA A 111 0.31 8.51 0.24
CA ALA A 111 0.17 8.31 1.67
C ALA A 111 -0.02 9.64 2.40
N ASP A 112 -0.63 9.58 3.58
CA ASP A 112 -0.67 10.73 4.47
C ASP A 112 0.75 11.09 4.93
N GLY A 113 1.25 12.23 4.46
CA GLY A 113 2.63 12.67 4.69
C GLY A 113 2.93 12.95 6.16
N THR A 114 1.94 13.38 6.95
CA THR A 114 2.12 13.66 8.39
C THR A 114 2.37 12.35 9.15
N THR A 115 1.54 11.33 8.93
CA THR A 115 1.71 10.02 9.59
C THR A 115 3.01 9.34 9.19
N LEU A 116 3.46 9.51 7.94
CA LEU A 116 4.78 9.02 7.50
C LEU A 116 5.94 9.73 8.21
N GLN A 117 5.85 11.05 8.40
CA GLN A 117 6.88 11.82 9.13
C GLN A 117 6.92 11.45 10.61
N ASP A 118 5.76 11.35 11.25
CA ASP A 118 5.64 10.96 12.67
C ASP A 118 6.22 9.56 12.94
N ALA A 119 6.09 8.65 11.97
CA ALA A 119 6.69 7.32 12.03
C ALA A 119 8.19 7.28 11.65
N GLY A 120 8.79 8.43 11.32
CA GLY A 120 10.19 8.52 10.86
C GLY A 120 10.43 7.87 9.49
N LEU A 121 9.36 7.67 8.71
CA LEU A 121 9.39 7.03 7.40
C LEU A 121 9.59 8.03 6.26
N SER A 122 9.36 9.32 6.48
CA SER A 122 9.58 10.39 5.52
C SER A 122 10.46 11.49 6.13
N THR A 123 11.32 12.09 5.31
CA THR A 123 12.15 13.24 5.68
C THR A 123 12.13 14.26 4.56
N GLU A 124 12.30 15.55 4.88
CA GLU A 124 12.30 16.63 3.87
C GLU A 124 13.44 16.49 2.85
N GLN A 125 14.50 15.76 3.19
CA GLN A 125 15.69 15.57 2.36
C GLN A 125 15.56 14.39 1.38
N THR A 126 14.49 13.59 1.46
CA THR A 126 14.31 12.39 0.63
C THR A 126 13.03 12.50 -0.19
N ALA A 127 13.16 12.39 -1.51
CA ALA A 127 12.00 12.28 -2.38
C ALA A 127 11.35 10.89 -2.22
N SER A 128 10.02 10.86 -2.19
CA SER A 128 9.24 9.62 -2.14
C SER A 128 8.10 9.65 -3.16
N ARG A 129 7.77 8.47 -3.68
CA ARG A 129 6.54 8.20 -4.43
C ARG A 129 5.92 6.92 -3.93
N GLU A 130 4.62 6.98 -3.69
CA GLU A 130 3.79 5.87 -3.22
C GLU A 130 2.87 5.38 -4.34
N LEU A 131 2.79 4.05 -4.45
CA LEU A 131 1.92 3.35 -5.39
C LEU A 131 1.10 2.34 -4.61
N ALA A 132 -0.18 2.18 -4.93
CA ALA A 132 -1.05 1.20 -4.30
C ALA A 132 -1.36 0.04 -5.25
N PHE A 133 -1.52 -1.15 -4.66
CA PHE A 133 -2.22 -2.27 -5.30
C PHE A 133 -3.72 -2.23 -4.97
N GLY A 134 -4.07 -1.79 -3.76
CA GLY A 134 -5.44 -1.58 -3.33
C GLY A 134 -5.51 -0.81 -2.00
N TYR A 135 -6.69 -0.28 -1.71
CA TYR A 135 -6.99 0.48 -0.49
C TYR A 135 -8.37 0.15 0.06
N SER A 136 -8.60 0.49 1.32
CA SER A 136 -9.92 0.51 1.93
C SER A 136 -10.19 1.92 2.45
N ASN A 137 -11.37 2.46 2.14
CA ASN A 137 -11.73 3.86 2.45
C ASN A 137 -12.03 4.10 3.93
N ALA A 138 -12.28 3.04 4.69
CA ALA A 138 -12.54 3.12 6.11
C ALA A 138 -12.28 1.76 6.75
N VAL A 139 -11.31 1.69 7.66
CA VAL A 139 -11.09 0.50 8.48
C VAL A 139 -11.28 0.83 9.95
N GLN A 140 -11.80 -0.12 10.72
CA GLN A 140 -11.92 0.08 12.17
C GLN A 140 -10.54 -0.01 12.83
N PRO A 141 -10.28 0.72 13.92
CA PRO A 141 -9.08 0.50 14.69
C PRO A 141 -9.00 -0.94 15.19
N GLY A 142 -7.81 -1.52 15.18
CA GLY A 142 -7.61 -2.90 15.65
C GLY A 142 -6.46 -3.61 14.98
N HIS A 143 -6.50 -4.94 15.08
CA HIS A 143 -5.47 -5.81 14.58
C HIS A 143 -5.81 -6.35 13.20
N TYR A 144 -4.82 -6.37 12.32
CA TYR A 144 -4.97 -6.81 10.95
C TYR A 144 -3.88 -7.77 10.56
N ARG A 145 -4.24 -8.64 9.62
CA ARG A 145 -3.36 -9.56 8.93
C ARG A 145 -3.49 -9.34 7.42
N LEU A 146 -2.37 -9.07 6.79
CA LEU A 146 -2.24 -8.98 5.34
C LEU A 146 -1.56 -10.26 4.83
N LYS A 147 -2.23 -10.96 3.92
CA LYS A 147 -1.62 -12.00 3.09
C LYS A 147 -1.35 -11.39 1.71
N LEU A 148 -0.10 -11.43 1.30
CA LEU A 148 0.39 -10.86 0.05
C LEU A 148 1.16 -11.93 -0.73
N ARG A 149 0.84 -12.12 -2.00
CA ARG A 149 1.64 -12.93 -2.92
C ARG A 149 1.84 -12.18 -4.22
N PHE A 150 3.08 -11.85 -4.56
CA PHE A 150 3.36 -11.31 -5.88
C PHE A 150 3.17 -12.39 -6.95
N ASP A 151 2.57 -12.02 -8.08
CA ASP A 151 2.21 -12.96 -9.14
C ASP A 151 3.06 -12.71 -10.40
N GLN A 152 3.08 -11.47 -10.91
CA GLN A 152 3.86 -11.10 -12.09
C GLN A 152 4.79 -9.92 -11.85
N ASN A 153 5.95 -9.94 -12.51
CA ASN A 153 6.91 -8.83 -12.63
C ASN A 153 7.46 -8.28 -11.29
N VAL A 154 7.54 -9.13 -10.25
CA VAL A 154 8.06 -8.75 -8.92
C VAL A 154 9.52 -8.27 -8.98
N GLU A 155 10.31 -8.73 -9.94
CA GLU A 155 11.68 -8.28 -10.17
C GLU A 155 11.76 -6.77 -10.47
N ALA A 156 10.71 -6.17 -11.02
CA ALA A 156 10.65 -4.73 -11.23
C ALA A 156 10.64 -3.97 -9.89
N LEU A 157 9.93 -4.48 -8.88
CA LEU A 157 9.92 -3.91 -7.52
C LEU A 157 11.31 -3.96 -6.89
N VAL A 158 11.97 -5.11 -7.01
CA VAL A 158 13.32 -5.31 -6.46
C VAL A 158 14.32 -4.41 -7.17
N ALA A 159 14.27 -4.32 -8.51
CA ALA A 159 15.14 -3.45 -9.28
C ALA A 159 14.96 -1.96 -8.96
N ALA A 160 13.74 -1.56 -8.58
CA ALA A 160 13.42 -0.20 -8.15
C ALA A 160 13.78 0.07 -6.68
N ASN A 161 14.31 -0.91 -5.93
CA ASN A 161 14.48 -0.85 -4.48
C ASN A 161 13.17 -0.45 -3.75
N ALA A 162 12.04 -0.90 -4.29
CA ALA A 162 10.74 -0.59 -3.72
C ALA A 162 10.57 -1.28 -2.37
N GLN A 163 9.89 -0.61 -1.45
CA GLN A 163 9.55 -1.17 -0.14
C GLN A 163 8.04 -1.36 -0.07
N LEU A 164 7.57 -2.52 0.39
CA LEU A 164 6.17 -2.73 0.74
C LEU A 164 5.77 -1.69 1.79
N LEU A 165 4.63 -1.05 1.57
CA LEU A 165 4.07 0.00 2.43
C LEU A 165 2.63 -0.38 2.78
N VAL A 166 2.31 -0.31 4.07
CA VAL A 166 0.93 -0.18 4.54
C VAL A 166 0.84 1.15 5.26
N ALA A 167 0.00 2.05 4.78
CA ALA A 167 -0.08 3.42 5.27
C ALA A 167 -1.50 3.98 5.20
N TYR A 168 -1.73 5.05 5.96
CA TYR A 168 -2.92 5.86 5.82
C TYR A 168 -2.91 6.59 4.48
N THR A 169 -4.07 6.71 3.86
CA THR A 169 -4.20 7.39 2.57
C THR A 169 -4.22 8.89 2.77
N TYR A 170 -3.59 9.65 1.89
CA TYR A 170 -3.76 11.09 1.87
C TYR A 170 -5.23 11.44 1.61
N LYS A 171 -5.86 12.14 2.56
CA LYS A 171 -7.16 12.78 2.34
C LYS A 171 -6.88 14.15 1.76
N GLY A 172 -7.16 14.33 0.47
CA GLY A 172 -7.25 15.67 -0.11
C GLY A 172 -8.17 16.52 0.77
N LYS A 173 -7.72 17.74 1.09
CA LYS A 173 -8.53 18.71 1.82
C LYS A 173 -9.76 19.14 1.03
#